data_AF-A0A1C5FNU1-F1
#
_entry.id   AF-A0A1C5FNU1-F1
#
_cell.length_a   1.000
_cell.length_b   1.000
_cell.length_c   1.000
_cell.angle_alpha   90.00
_cell.angle_beta   90.00
_cell.angle_gamma   90.00
#
_symmetry.space_group_name_H-M   'P 1'
#
loop_
_entity.id
_entity.type
_entity.pdbx_description
1 polymer ?
#
loop_
_entity_poly.entity_id
_entity_poly.type
_entity_poly.pdbx_seq_one_letter_code
_entity_poly.pdbx_strand_id
1 'polypeptide(L)' 'MSDNELGLFLRSRREAVAPADVGLPTGPRRRTPGLRRAELATLAGVSVEYVTRLEQGRDRRPSAPVLSAL' A
#
# COMPACT_ATOMS: atom_id res chain seq x y z
N MET A 1 1.55 -20.39 11.70
CA MET A 1 0.66 -19.23 11.45
C MET A 1 1.51 -18.03 11.02
N SER A 2 2.07 -18.03 9.81
CA SER A 2 3.07 -16.99 9.46
C SER A 2 3.35 -16.84 7.95
N ASP A 3 2.46 -17.27 7.06
CA ASP A 3 2.79 -17.23 5.61
C ASP A 3 2.60 -15.84 4.96
N ASN A 4 2.10 -14.84 5.71
CA ASN A 4 1.79 -13.50 5.20
C ASN A 4 2.10 -12.33 6.16
N GLU A 5 3.09 -12.46 7.03
CA GLU A 5 3.47 -11.37 7.95
C GLU A 5 3.92 -10.11 7.20
N LEU A 6 4.66 -10.28 6.11
CA LEU A 6 5.06 -9.19 5.23
C LEU A 6 3.85 -8.46 4.62
N GLY A 7 2.88 -9.20 4.08
CA GLY A 7 1.71 -8.57 3.46
C GLY A 7 0.83 -7.84 4.48
N LEU A 8 0.74 -8.36 5.71
CA LEU A 8 0.09 -7.67 6.83
C LEU A 8 0.84 -6.38 7.21
N PHE A 9 2.17 -6.43 7.27
CA PHE A 9 3.00 -5.25 7.53
C PHE A 9 2.81 -4.16 6.46
N LEU A 10 2.90 -4.53 5.19
CA LEU A 10 2.71 -3.59 4.08
C LEU A 10 1.31 -2.96 4.10
N ARG A 11 0.28 -3.77 4.36
CA ARG A 11 -1.10 -3.29 4.52
C ARG A 11 -1.23 -2.31 5.67
N SER A 12 -0.65 -2.64 6.83
CA SER A 12 -0.68 -1.78 8.03
C SER A 12 -0.02 -0.43 7.76
N ARG A 13 1.16 -0.43 7.12
CA ARG A 13 1.86 0.81 6.74
C ARG A 13 1.05 1.64 5.76
N ARG A 14 0.51 1.00 4.70
CA ARG A 14 -0.33 1.69 3.71
C ARG A 14 -1.54 2.37 4.35
N GLU A 15 -2.21 1.67 5.27
CA GLU A 15 -3.41 2.19 5.94
C GLU A 15 -3.08 3.28 6.98
N ALA A 16 -1.82 3.41 7.41
CA ALA A 16 -1.34 4.43 8.32
C ALA A 16 -0.87 5.72 7.64
N VAL A 17 -0.41 5.67 6.38
CA VAL A 17 0.01 6.88 5.63
C VAL A 17 -1.22 7.70 5.23
N ALA A 18 -1.26 8.96 5.65
CA ALA A 18 -2.35 9.85 5.27
C ALA A 18 -2.17 10.30 3.81
N PRO A 19 -3.24 10.36 2.99
CA PRO A 19 -3.14 10.86 1.62
C PRO A 19 -2.50 12.25 1.53
N ALA A 20 -2.78 13.12 2.51
CA ALA A 20 -2.23 14.48 2.55
C ALA A 20 -0.69 14.51 2.67
N ASP A 21 -0.08 13.53 3.35
CA ASP A 21 1.37 13.47 3.57
C ASP A 21 2.15 13.24 2.27
N VAL A 22 1.47 12.68 1.26
CA VAL A 22 2.00 12.38 -0.08
C VAL A 22 1.37 13.27 -1.17
N GLY A 23 0.74 14.38 -0.77
CA GLY A 23 0.17 15.36 -1.70
C GLY A 23 -1.13 14.94 -2.38
N LEU A 24 -1.79 13.89 -1.89
CA LEU A 24 -3.09 13.43 -2.40
C LEU A 24 -4.24 14.08 -1.61
N PRO A 25 -5.35 14.41 -2.29
CA PRO A 25 -6.49 15.05 -1.62
C PRO A 25 -7.19 14.07 -0.67
N THR A 26 -7.46 14.51 0.55
CA THR A 26 -8.34 13.79 1.50
C THR A 26 -9.81 14.02 1.10
N GLY A 27 -10.23 13.45 -0.04
CA GLY A 27 -11.60 13.63 -0.56
C GLY A 27 -12.71 13.15 0.40
N PRO A 28 -13.94 13.68 0.30
CA PRO A 28 -15.02 13.33 1.22
C PRO A 28 -15.50 11.88 1.01
N ARG A 29 -15.64 11.12 2.11
CA ARG A 29 -16.07 9.71 2.19
C ARG A 29 -15.06 8.65 1.67
N ARG A 30 -13.89 8.54 2.30
CA ARG A 30 -12.98 7.40 2.10
C ARG A 30 -13.38 6.21 2.99
N ARG A 31 -13.36 4.99 2.42
CA ARG A 31 -13.55 3.74 3.19
C ARG A 31 -12.28 3.28 3.90
N THR A 32 -11.12 3.67 3.40
CA THR A 32 -9.81 3.40 4.00
C THR A 32 -9.28 4.71 4.59
N PRO A 33 -8.82 4.72 5.86
CA PRO A 33 -8.33 5.94 6.51
C PRO A 33 -7.03 6.47 5.87
N GLY A 34 -6.12 5.58 5.49
CA GLY A 34 -4.89 5.92 4.77
C GLY A 34 -4.96 5.73 3.25
N LEU A 35 -3.80 5.43 2.66
CA LEU A 35 -3.68 5.22 1.21
C LEU A 35 -4.49 4.02 0.73
N ARG A 36 -5.11 4.15 -0.45
CA ARG A 36 -5.67 3.03 -1.20
C ARG A 36 -4.55 2.27 -1.91
N ARG A 37 -4.79 1.00 -2.27
CA ARG A 37 -3.83 0.22 -3.08
C ARG A 37 -3.48 0.92 -4.40
N ALA A 38 -4.48 1.51 -5.04
CA ALA A 38 -4.28 2.26 -6.28
C ALA A 38 -3.39 3.49 -6.08
N GLU A 39 -3.57 4.21 -4.97
CA GLU A 39 -2.76 5.39 -4.65
C GLU A 39 -1.30 5.00 -4.38
N LEU A 40 -1.07 3.96 -3.57
CA LEU A 40 0.27 3.42 -3.36
C LEU A 40 0.92 2.94 -4.66
N ALA A 41 0.16 2.23 -5.50
CA ALA A 41 0.65 1.74 -6.78
C ALA A 41 1.08 2.88 -7.71
N THR A 42 0.29 3.96 -7.76
CA THR A 42 0.64 5.18 -8.51
C THR A 42 1.91 5.82 -7.96
N LEU A 43 2.03 6.00 -6.63
CA LEU A 43 3.21 6.59 -6.00
C LEU A 43 4.49 5.76 -6.25
N ALA A 44 4.37 4.43 -6.21
CA ALA A 44 5.49 3.51 -6.41
C ALA A 44 5.76 3.17 -7.89
N GLY A 45 4.95 3.66 -8.84
CA GLY A 45 5.10 3.35 -10.26
C GLY A 45 4.91 1.86 -10.61
N VAL A 46 4.01 1.16 -9.90
CA VAL A 46 3.74 -0.27 -10.07
C VAL A 46 2.25 -0.52 -10.34
N SER A 47 1.87 -1.76 -10.66
CA SER A 47 0.46 -2.12 -10.82
C SER A 47 -0.25 -2.31 -9.47
N VAL A 48 -1.57 -2.07 -9.46
CA VAL A 48 -2.42 -2.31 -8.28
C VAL A 48 -2.45 -3.80 -7.93
N GLU A 49 -2.42 -4.67 -8.94
CA GLU A 49 -2.36 -6.12 -8.79
C GLU A 49 -1.07 -6.54 -8.08
N TYR A 50 0.06 -5.89 -8.34
CA TYR A 50 1.32 -6.18 -7.67
C TYR A 50 1.24 -5.86 -6.17
N VAL A 51 0.75 -4.68 -5.81
CA VAL A 51 0.49 -4.31 -4.40
C VAL A 51 -0.48 -5.30 -3.74
N THR A 52 -1.52 -5.72 -4.46
CA THR A 52 -2.50 -6.69 -3.95
C THR A 52 -1.86 -8.06 -3.69
N ARG A 53 -1.01 -8.55 -4.60
CA ARG A 53 -0.30 -9.83 -4.42
C ARG A 53 0.66 -9.79 -3.23
N LEU A 54 1.38 -8.68 -3.05
CA LEU A 54 2.25 -8.47 -1.88
C LEU A 54 1.46 -8.51 -0.58
N GLU A 55 0.34 -7.78 -0.48
CA GLU A 55 -0.49 -7.78 0.72
C GLU A 55 -1.19 -9.12 1.01
N GLN A 56 -1.44 -9.93 -0.02
CA GLN A 56 -1.99 -11.27 0.11
C GLN A 56 -0.92 -12.34 0.37
N GLY A 57 0.36 -11.99 0.36
CA GLY A 57 1.48 -12.93 0.55
C GLY A 57 1.74 -13.83 -0.66
N ARG A 58 1.08 -13.56 -1.80
CA ARG A 58 1.30 -14.24 -3.07
C ARG A 58 2.57 -13.79 -3.77
N ASP A 59 3.08 -12.63 -3.38
CA ASP A 59 4.42 -12.14 -3.71
C ASP A 59 5.13 -11.77 -2.40
N ARG A 60 6.43 -12.01 -2.33
CA ARG A 60 7.26 -11.85 -1.13
C ARG A 60 8.46 -10.92 -1.35
N ARG A 61 8.56 -10.31 -2.53
CA ARG A 61 9.68 -9.44 -2.92
C ARG A 61 9.16 -8.05 -3.27
N PRO A 62 8.93 -7.18 -2.28
CA PRO A 62 8.52 -5.80 -2.54
C PRO A 62 9.68 -5.07 -3.23
N SER A 63 9.35 -4.30 -4.26
CA SER A 63 10.31 -3.44 -4.93
C SER A 63 10.66 -2.25 -4.03
N ALA A 64 11.87 -1.69 -4.21
CA ALA A 64 12.29 -0.50 -3.47
C ALA A 64 11.29 0.67 -3.57
N PRO A 65 10.71 0.98 -4.75
CA PRO A 65 9.69 2.02 -4.85
C PRO A 65 8.45 1.79 -3.97
N VAL A 66 8.02 0.54 -3.78
CA VAL A 66 6.88 0.22 -2.89
C VAL A 66 7.23 0.52 -1.43
N LEU A 67 8.46 0.21 -1.02
CA LEU A 67 8.92 0.50 0.33
C LEU A 67 9.11 2.01 0.57
N SER A 68 9.57 2.76 -0.43
CA SER A 68 9.76 4.21 -0.33
C SER A 68 8.44 5.00 -0.32
N ALA A 69 7.34 4.40 -0.78
CA ALA A 69 6.03 5.04 -0.83
C ALA A 69 5.16 4.76 0.43
N LEU A 70 5.72 4.11 1.44
CA LEU A 70 5.10 3.72 2.72
C LEU A 70 5.80 4.38 3.91
#